data_AF-A0A7R9EJP6-F1
#
_entry.id   AF-A0A7R9EJP6-F1
#
_cell.length_a   1.000
_cell.length_b   1.000
_cell.length_c   1.000
_cell.angle_alpha   90.00
_cell.angle_beta   90.00
_cell.angle_gamma   90.00
#
_symmetry.space_group_name_H-M   'P 1'
#
loop_
_entity.id
_entity.type
_entity.pdbx_description
1 polymer ?
#
loop_
_entity_poly.entity_id
_entity_poly.type
_entity_poly.pdbx_seq_one_letter_code
_entity_poly.pdbx_strand_id
1 'polypeptide(L)'
;MKYELRKIYSFLDYIIGGTQLNCTIAIDFTGSNGDPMSPDSLHFISSLAPNQYEKALTAVGEIIQDYDSDKLFPVLGFGARLPPDGRVSHEFFVNMRTDSPYCSGIPGQKPFNFSGFLTHFILYLSFAGVLVSKLNRLGTPAGIDQHL
;
A
#
# COMPACT_ATOMS: atom_id res chain seq x y z
N MET A 1 41.77 -10.99 29.79
CA MET A 1 40.45 -10.41 29.46
C MET A 1 40.53 -9.87 28.04
N LYS A 2 39.74 -10.39 27.09
CA LYS A 2 39.71 -9.90 25.69
C LYS A 2 38.50 -8.98 25.55
N TYR A 3 38.70 -7.80 25.00
CA TYR A 3 37.61 -6.91 24.57
C TYR A 3 37.47 -7.03 23.05
N GLU A 4 36.23 -7.13 22.58
CA GLU A 4 35.88 -7.18 21.17
C GLU A 4 35.17 -5.87 20.82
N LEU A 5 35.75 -5.11 19.89
CA LEU A 5 35.14 -3.90 19.37
C LEU A 5 34.14 -4.30 18.27
N ARG A 6 32.84 -4.16 18.55
CA ARG A 6 31.78 -4.37 17.56
C ARG A 6 31.27 -3.04 17.04
N LYS A 7 31.30 -2.88 15.72
CA LYS A 7 30.63 -1.76 15.05
C LYS A 7 29.12 -2.03 15.04
N ILE A 8 28.35 -1.11 15.56
CA ILE A 8 26.88 -1.13 15.48
C ILE A 8 26.50 -0.20 14.34
N TYR A 9 25.87 -0.76 13.31
CA TYR A 9 25.38 0.01 12.17
C TYR A 9 24.05 0.68 12.52
N SER A 10 23.94 1.96 12.19
CA SER A 10 22.71 2.73 12.29
C SER A 10 21.81 2.50 11.07
N PHE A 11 20.55 2.90 11.17
CA PHE A 11 19.63 2.91 10.02
C PHE A 11 20.21 3.64 8.80
N LEU A 12 20.85 4.80 9.02
CA LEU A 12 21.45 5.58 7.95
C LEU A 12 22.63 4.88 7.27
N ASP A 13 23.40 4.07 8.01
CA ASP A 13 24.49 3.30 7.39
C ASP A 13 23.95 2.32 6.34
N TYR A 14 22.77 1.73 6.57
CA TYR A 14 22.11 0.87 5.59
C TYR A 14 21.60 1.65 4.39
N ILE A 15 20.93 2.79 4.61
CA ILE A 15 20.43 3.64 3.52
C ILE A 15 21.57 4.17 2.65
N ILE A 16 22.63 4.70 3.26
CA ILE A 16 23.84 5.16 2.57
C ILE A 16 24.53 3.99 1.84
N GLY A 17 24.47 2.79 2.41
CA GLY A 17 24.93 1.56 1.78
C GLY A 17 24.08 1.07 0.60
N GLY A 18 23.03 1.80 0.22
CA GLY A 18 22.16 1.47 -0.93
C GLY A 18 20.94 0.63 -0.57
N THR A 19 20.64 0.43 0.72
CA THR A 19 19.41 -0.26 1.14
C THR A 19 18.19 0.62 0.82
N GLN A 20 17.20 0.03 0.17
CA GLN A 20 15.93 0.67 -0.14
C GLN A 20 14.82 0.17 0.79
N LEU A 21 13.80 1.00 1.01
CA LEU A 21 12.60 0.60 1.72
C LEU A 21 11.47 0.32 0.73
N ASN A 22 11.06 -0.94 0.64
CA ASN A 22 9.88 -1.31 -0.12
C ASN A 22 8.62 -1.12 0.75
N CYS A 23 7.67 -0.32 0.28
CA CYS A 23 6.40 -0.07 0.95
C CYS A 23 5.25 -0.70 0.19
N THR A 24 4.54 -1.64 0.83
CA THR A 24 3.30 -2.20 0.29
C THR A 24 2.10 -1.64 1.03
N ILE A 25 1.08 -1.21 0.29
CA ILE A 25 -0.12 -0.59 0.83
C ILE A 25 -1.29 -1.54 0.69
N ALA A 26 -2.12 -1.60 1.72
CA ALA A 26 -3.36 -2.34 1.70
C ALA A 26 -4.52 -1.48 2.19
N ILE A 27 -5.59 -1.43 1.40
CA ILE A 27 -6.77 -0.61 1.66
C ILE A 27 -7.96 -1.52 1.97
N ASP A 28 -8.64 -1.21 3.07
CA ASP A 28 -9.86 -1.87 3.50
C ASP A 28 -11.05 -1.29 2.73
N PHE A 29 -11.67 -2.07 1.84
CA PHE A 29 -12.89 -1.70 1.13
C PHE A 29 -14.15 -2.31 1.75
N THR A 30 -14.12 -2.73 3.02
CA THR A 30 -15.25 -3.41 3.65
C THR A 30 -16.47 -2.54 3.80
N GLY A 31 -17.65 -3.17 3.79
CA GLY A 31 -18.96 -2.50 3.88
C GLY A 31 -19.14 -1.63 5.13
N SER A 32 -18.41 -1.93 6.21
CA SER A 32 -18.41 -1.13 7.45
C SER A 32 -17.89 0.29 7.26
N ASN A 33 -17.14 0.58 6.18
CA ASN A 33 -16.69 1.94 5.87
C ASN A 33 -17.81 2.83 5.33
N GLY A 34 -18.94 2.26 4.87
CA GLY A 34 -20.09 2.99 4.32
C GLY A 34 -19.88 3.46 2.88
N ASP A 35 -20.97 3.72 2.15
CA ASP A 35 -20.95 4.11 0.72
C ASP A 35 -20.02 5.31 0.45
N PRO A 36 -19.02 5.22 -0.44
CA PRO A 36 -18.11 6.34 -0.78
C PRO A 36 -18.80 7.63 -1.26
N MET A 37 -20.06 7.57 -1.67
CA MET A 37 -20.87 8.74 -2.05
C MET A 37 -21.57 9.39 -0.85
N SER A 38 -21.61 8.71 0.30
CA SER A 38 -22.19 9.23 1.54
C SER A 38 -21.19 10.09 2.32
N PRO A 39 -21.55 11.30 2.75
CA PRO A 39 -20.69 12.14 3.59
C PRO A 39 -20.25 11.51 4.91
N ASP A 40 -21.02 10.55 5.43
CA ASP A 40 -20.73 9.84 6.67
C ASP A 40 -19.76 8.66 6.49
N SER A 41 -19.39 8.34 5.24
CA SER A 41 -18.47 7.25 4.92
C SER A 41 -17.01 7.60 5.26
N LEU A 42 -16.26 6.61 5.75
CA LEU A 42 -14.81 6.73 5.89
C LEU A 42 -14.10 6.81 4.55
N HIS A 43 -14.74 6.30 3.49
CA HIS A 43 -14.32 6.39 2.08
C HIS A 43 -14.93 7.58 1.34
N PHE A 44 -15.60 8.50 2.04
CA PHE A 44 -16.26 9.61 1.37
C PHE A 44 -15.31 10.36 0.44
N ILE A 45 -15.69 10.47 -0.84
CA ILE A 45 -14.91 11.20 -1.84
C ILE A 45 -15.46 12.62 -1.90
N SER A 46 -14.65 13.57 -1.41
CA SER A 46 -15.00 14.99 -1.44
C SER A 46 -14.02 15.77 -2.30
N SER A 47 -14.53 16.71 -3.09
CA SER A 47 -13.70 17.69 -3.81
C SER A 47 -13.11 18.76 -2.88
N LEU A 48 -13.64 18.91 -1.66
CA LEU A 48 -13.27 19.96 -0.71
C LEU A 48 -12.12 19.53 0.21
N ALA A 49 -12.15 18.30 0.71
CA ALA A 49 -11.21 17.82 1.71
C ALA A 49 -10.96 16.32 1.58
N PRO A 50 -9.70 15.86 1.80
CA PRO A 50 -9.40 14.44 1.75
C PRO A 50 -9.98 13.69 2.95
N ASN A 51 -10.38 12.44 2.73
CA ASN A 51 -10.80 11.53 3.79
C ASN A 51 -9.62 10.99 4.62
N GLN A 52 -9.90 10.16 5.62
CA GLN A 52 -8.86 9.65 6.52
C GLN A 52 -7.86 8.71 5.80
N TYR A 53 -8.33 7.89 4.85
CA TYR A 53 -7.47 7.03 4.06
C TYR A 53 -6.54 7.86 3.17
N GLU A 54 -7.05 8.86 2.47
CA GLU A 54 -6.26 9.77 1.64
C GLU A 54 -5.19 10.51 2.43
N LYS A 55 -5.53 10.99 3.64
CA LYS A 55 -4.58 11.64 4.54
C LYS A 55 -3.49 10.69 4.98
N ALA A 56 -3.83 9.45 5.37
CA ALA A 56 -2.86 8.45 5.80
C ALA A 56 -1.91 8.06 4.66
N LEU A 57 -2.46 7.78 3.47
CA LEU A 57 -1.68 7.45 2.27
C LEU A 57 -0.73 8.59 1.89
N THR A 58 -1.20 9.84 1.98
CA THR A 58 -0.36 11.00 1.69
C THR A 58 0.77 11.13 2.72
N ALA A 59 0.45 11.10 4.01
CA ALA A 59 1.43 11.28 5.08
C ALA A 59 2.53 10.20 5.08
N VAL A 60 2.17 8.94 4.81
CA VAL A 60 3.14 7.83 4.74
C VAL A 60 3.89 7.88 3.39
N GLY A 61 3.16 8.07 2.30
CA GLY A 61 3.70 8.13 0.95
C GLY A 61 4.75 9.21 0.76
N GLU A 62 4.51 10.39 1.34
CA GLU A 62 5.42 11.54 1.26
C GLU A 62 6.79 11.25 1.86
N ILE A 63 6.86 10.47 2.94
CA ILE A 63 8.10 10.12 3.62
C ILE A 63 8.76 8.92 2.94
N ILE A 64 8.00 7.86 2.68
CA ILE A 64 8.58 6.57 2.29
C ILE A 64 9.14 6.58 0.87
N GLN A 65 8.58 7.42 -0.02
CA GLN A 65 9.04 7.55 -1.41
C GLN A 65 10.48 8.07 -1.56
N ASP A 66 11.03 8.71 -0.53
CA ASP A 66 12.42 9.20 -0.57
C ASP A 66 13.43 8.08 -0.28
N TYR A 67 12.94 6.95 0.25
CA TYR A 67 13.74 5.76 0.54
C TYR A 67 13.54 4.63 -0.49
N ASP A 68 12.72 4.87 -1.51
CA ASP A 68 12.46 3.97 -2.61
C ASP A 68 12.93 4.59 -3.93
N SER A 69 13.71 3.84 -4.71
CA SER A 69 14.36 4.38 -5.91
C SER A 69 13.46 4.37 -7.14
N ASP A 70 12.57 3.39 -7.24
CA ASP A 70 11.63 3.31 -8.38
C ASP A 70 10.30 4.02 -8.10
N LYS A 71 9.97 4.25 -6.82
CA LYS A 71 8.75 4.90 -6.35
C LYS A 71 7.50 4.17 -6.85
N LEU A 72 7.59 2.85 -6.97
CA LEU A 72 6.50 1.98 -7.40
C LEU A 72 5.98 1.21 -6.19
N PHE A 73 4.78 1.57 -5.75
CA PHE A 73 4.18 0.97 -4.57
C PHE A 73 3.16 -0.08 -4.98
N PRO A 74 3.31 -1.35 -4.56
CA PRO A 74 2.23 -2.32 -4.68
C PRO A 74 1.06 -1.89 -3.79
N VAL A 75 -0.12 -1.75 -4.39
CA VAL A 75 -1.36 -1.35 -3.68
C VAL A 75 -2.42 -2.42 -3.83
N LEU A 76 -2.81 -3.01 -2.70
CA LEU A 76 -3.82 -4.06 -2.62
C LEU A 76 -5.09 -3.54 -1.95
N GLY A 77 -6.23 -4.02 -2.42
CA GLY A 77 -7.53 -3.79 -1.80
C GLY A 77 -8.11 -5.11 -1.30
N PHE A 78 -8.88 -5.08 -0.22
CA PHE A 78 -9.60 -6.25 0.27
C PHE A 78 -11.02 -5.90 0.69
N GLY A 79 -11.92 -6.89 0.63
CA GLY A 79 -13.30 -6.69 1.06
C GLY A 79 -14.12 -5.85 0.10
N ALA A 80 -13.98 -6.04 -1.20
CA ALA A 80 -14.87 -5.41 -2.18
C ALA A 80 -15.54 -6.46 -3.06
N ARG A 81 -16.67 -6.08 -3.66
CA ARG A 81 -17.21 -6.74 -4.85
C ARG A 81 -16.66 -6.03 -6.08
N LEU A 82 -16.01 -6.79 -6.94
CA LEU A 82 -15.41 -6.29 -8.17
C LEU A 82 -16.42 -6.31 -9.33
N PRO A 83 -16.50 -5.25 -10.15
CA PRO A 83 -17.23 -5.30 -11.42
C PRO A 83 -16.48 -6.18 -12.45
N PRO A 84 -17.18 -6.67 -13.49
CA PRO A 84 -18.61 -6.49 -13.79
C PRO A 84 -19.55 -7.49 -13.11
N ASP A 85 -19.02 -8.58 -12.57
CA ASP A 85 -19.78 -9.73 -12.09
C ASP A 85 -20.10 -9.67 -10.59
N GLY A 86 -19.66 -8.62 -9.90
CA GLY A 86 -19.94 -8.39 -8.48
C GLY A 86 -19.33 -9.46 -7.57
N ARG A 87 -18.30 -10.16 -8.06
CA ARG A 87 -17.60 -11.20 -7.31
C ARG A 87 -16.95 -10.58 -6.08
N VAL A 88 -17.23 -11.17 -4.94
CA VAL A 88 -16.54 -10.85 -3.70
C VAL A 88 -15.08 -11.20 -3.88
N SER A 89 -14.23 -10.18 -3.77
CA SER A 89 -12.80 -10.35 -3.73
C SER A 89 -12.28 -10.06 -2.33
N HIS A 90 -11.60 -11.06 -1.78
CA HIS A 90 -10.85 -10.93 -0.54
C HIS A 90 -9.50 -10.24 -0.77
N GLU A 91 -9.09 -10.06 -2.03
CA GLU A 91 -7.85 -9.40 -2.39
C GLU A 91 -7.80 -9.06 -3.89
N PHE A 92 -7.43 -7.82 -4.23
CA PHE A 92 -7.27 -7.38 -5.62
C PHE A 92 -6.22 -6.28 -5.73
N PHE A 93 -5.68 -6.10 -6.93
CA PHE A 93 -4.82 -4.95 -7.21
C PHE A 93 -5.69 -3.73 -7.45
N VAL A 94 -5.40 -2.66 -6.73
CA VAL A 94 -6.25 -1.46 -6.72
C VAL A 94 -6.23 -0.74 -8.07
N ASN A 95 -5.16 -0.93 -8.85
CA ASN A 95 -5.06 -0.46 -10.23
C ASN A 95 -5.88 -1.29 -11.25
N MET A 96 -6.63 -2.30 -10.81
CA MET A 96 -7.47 -3.20 -11.64
C MET A 96 -6.71 -4.00 -12.70
N ARG A 97 -5.38 -4.08 -12.59
CA ARG A 97 -4.56 -4.92 -13.45
C ARG A 97 -4.49 -6.33 -12.87
N THR A 98 -4.41 -7.33 -13.74
CA THR A 98 -4.22 -8.74 -13.30
C THR A 98 -2.74 -9.13 -13.22
N ASP A 99 -1.86 -8.36 -13.86
CA ASP A 99 -0.45 -8.67 -14.09
C ASP A 99 0.51 -7.90 -13.16
N SER A 100 0.08 -6.77 -12.59
CA SER A 100 0.94 -5.90 -11.79
C SER A 100 0.20 -5.18 -10.67
N PRO A 101 0.65 -5.27 -9.40
CA PRO A 101 0.08 -4.52 -8.28
C PRO A 101 0.58 -3.08 -8.16
N TYR A 102 1.56 -2.69 -8.96
CA TYR A 102 2.31 -1.46 -8.76
C TYR A 102 1.55 -0.22 -9.22
N CYS A 103 1.53 0.79 -8.36
CA CYS A 103 1.07 2.14 -8.60
C CYS A 103 2.26 3.10 -8.51
N SER A 104 2.41 3.98 -9.48
CA SER A 104 3.47 5.01 -9.44
C SER A 104 3.18 6.07 -8.38
N GLY A 105 4.16 6.35 -7.52
CA GLY A 105 4.20 7.61 -6.78
C GLY A 105 4.31 8.76 -7.77
N ILE A 106 3.31 9.63 -7.83
CA ILE A 106 3.24 10.66 -8.89
C ILE A 106 4.25 11.79 -8.57
N PRO A 107 5.15 12.16 -9.51
CA PRO A 107 5.96 13.37 -9.35
C PRO A 107 5.07 14.61 -9.38
N GLY A 108 5.00 15.35 -8.27
CA GLY A 108 4.34 16.66 -8.21
C GLY A 108 2.80 16.65 -8.08
N GLN A 109 2.17 15.49 -7.86
CA GLN A 109 0.77 15.40 -7.42
C GLN A 109 0.69 14.53 -6.16
N LYS A 110 -0.43 14.63 -5.42
CA LYS A 110 -0.68 13.82 -4.21
C LYS A 110 -0.29 12.36 -4.51
N PRO A 111 0.55 11.72 -3.69
CA PRO A 111 1.26 10.49 -4.04
C PRO A 111 0.35 9.30 -4.35
N PHE A 112 -0.95 9.38 -4.04
CA PHE A 112 -1.95 8.36 -4.34
C PHE A 112 -3.26 9.01 -4.79
N ASN A 113 -3.69 8.77 -6.04
CA ASN A 113 -5.02 9.16 -6.52
C ASN A 113 -6.09 8.16 -6.02
N PHE A 114 -6.37 8.21 -4.72
CA PHE A 114 -7.31 7.32 -4.04
C PHE A 114 -8.73 7.34 -4.64
N SER A 115 -9.22 8.54 -4.97
CA SER A 115 -10.53 8.77 -5.57
C SER A 115 -10.73 8.02 -6.90
N GLY A 116 -9.69 7.98 -7.74
CA GLY A 116 -9.70 7.23 -9.00
C GLY A 116 -9.89 5.72 -8.80
N PHE A 117 -9.47 5.20 -7.65
CA PHE A 117 -9.61 3.78 -7.33
C PHE A 117 -11.01 3.44 -6.81
N LEU A 118 -11.58 4.24 -5.90
CA LEU A 118 -12.87 3.96 -5.26
C LEU A 118 -14.07 3.91 -6.22
N THR A 119 -14.03 4.60 -7.35
CA THR A 119 -15.15 4.68 -8.31
C THR A 119 -15.54 3.33 -8.93
N HIS A 120 -14.72 2.30 -8.77
CA HIS A 120 -14.94 0.98 -9.38
C HIS A 120 -15.28 -0.12 -8.37
N PHE A 121 -15.36 0.16 -7.06
CA PHE A 121 -15.51 -0.88 -6.03
C PHE A 121 -16.81 -0.75 -5.25
N ILE A 122 -17.50 -1.88 -5.04
CA ILE A 122 -18.64 -1.97 -4.12
C ILE A 122 -18.14 -2.56 -2.80
N LEU A 123 -18.42 -1.93 -1.67
CA LEU A 123 -17.87 -2.34 -0.39
C LEU A 123 -18.46 -3.67 0.13
N TYR A 124 -17.63 -4.51 0.76
CA TYR A 124 -18.04 -5.87 1.20
C TYR A 124 -17.30 -6.39 2.45
N LEU A 125 -18.00 -7.03 3.39
CA LEU A 125 -17.37 -7.52 4.63
C LEU A 125 -16.34 -8.65 4.38
N SER A 126 -15.09 -8.50 4.85
CA SER A 126 -14.02 -9.50 4.65
C SER A 126 -13.07 -9.61 5.85
N PHE A 127 -12.41 -10.76 5.98
CA PHE A 127 -11.40 -11.05 7.02
C PHE A 127 -9.98 -10.72 6.51
N ALA A 128 -9.19 -10.00 7.32
CA ALA A 128 -7.86 -9.48 6.97
C ALA A 128 -6.74 -10.55 6.83
N GLY A 129 -6.97 -11.81 7.20
CA GLY A 129 -5.94 -12.86 7.23
C GLY A 129 -5.35 -13.22 5.87
N VAL A 130 -6.11 -13.09 4.78
CA VAL A 130 -5.66 -13.40 3.42
C VAL A 130 -4.57 -12.42 2.96
N LEU A 131 -4.74 -11.15 3.28
CA LEU A 131 -3.86 -10.06 2.85
C LEU A 131 -2.43 -10.20 3.39
N VAL A 132 -2.28 -10.54 4.68
CA VAL A 132 -0.96 -10.72 5.31
C VAL A 132 -0.14 -11.79 4.59
N SER A 133 -0.80 -12.87 4.13
CA SER A 133 -0.12 -13.96 3.41
C SER A 133 0.40 -13.54 2.03
N LYS A 134 -0.27 -12.58 1.37
CA LYS A 134 0.13 -12.05 0.06
C LYS A 134 1.16 -10.94 0.18
N LEU A 135 1.04 -10.08 1.20
CA LEU A 135 2.09 -9.10 1.55
C LEU A 135 3.44 -9.79 1.77
N ASN A 136 3.45 -10.92 2.48
CA ASN A 136 4.68 -11.71 2.68
C ASN A 136 5.28 -12.26 1.37
N ARG A 137 4.47 -12.52 0.34
CA ARG A 137 4.93 -12.96 -0.98
C ARG A 137 5.44 -11.81 -1.84
N LEU A 138 4.92 -10.59 -1.64
CA LEU A 138 5.39 -9.39 -2.35
C LEU A 138 6.66 -8.81 -1.71
N GLY A 139 6.86 -9.02 -0.41
CA GLY A 139 8.03 -8.56 0.33
C GLY A 139 9.27 -9.45 0.23
N THR A 140 9.23 -10.54 -0.53
CA THR A 140 10.43 -11.34 -0.84
C THR A 140 11.03 -10.86 -2.15
N PRO A 141 12.19 -10.17 -2.14
CA PRO A 141 12.88 -9.87 -3.37
C PRO A 141 13.29 -11.19 -4.02
N ALA A 142 13.13 -11.30 -5.33
CA ALA A 142 13.84 -12.32 -6.09
C ALA A 142 15.36 -12.07 -5.91
N GLY A 143 16.02 -12.85 -5.04
CA GLY A 143 17.48 -12.92 -4.99
C GLY A 143 18.20 -12.18 -3.86
N ILE A 144 17.74 -12.27 -2.60
CA ILE A 144 18.70 -12.14 -1.49
C ILE A 144 19.34 -13.52 -1.29
N ASP A 145 20.54 -13.67 -1.88
CA ASP A 145 21.44 -14.79 -1.61
C ASP A 145 21.72 -14.87 -0.09
N GLN A 146 21.43 -16.01 0.52
CA GLN A 146 21.59 -16.28 1.96
C GLN A 146 23.05 -16.51 2.37
N HIS A 147 24.00 -15.77 1.80
CA HIS A 147 25.41 -15.88 2.16
C HIS A 147 25.96 -14.57 2.71
N LEU A 148 25.65 -14.33 3.99
CA LEU A 148 26.53 -13.65 4.94
C LEU A 148 26.54 -14.45 6.25
#